data_AF-A0A8X7BCD8-F1
#
_entry.id   AF-A0A8X7BCD8-F1
#
_cell.length_a   1.000
_cell.length_b   1.000
_cell.length_c   1.000
_cell.angle_alpha   90.00
_cell.angle_beta   90.00
_cell.angle_gamma   90.00
#
_symmetry.space_group_name_H-M   'P 1'
#
loop_
_entity.id
_entity.type
_entity.pdbx_description
1 polymer ?
#
loop_
_entity_poly.entity_id
_entity_poly.type
_entity_poly.pdbx_seq_one_letter_code
_entity_poly.pdbx_strand_id
1 'polypeptide(L)'
;MGISDTENNMLDSDNEYISSFENNLKFSNGMYETKLFWEDKPSDLRNSWAIAKHRFDNLNLKMKDNNWLYNEYINIAKGQIKENIVEECSSYFETNSYYMPHSAVARKDKETMKVRMVLDMSSKKVETVNL
;
A
#
# COMPACT_ATOMS: atom_id res chain seq x y z
N MET A 1 28.97 14.54 8.92
CA MET A 1 29.09 13.24 8.23
C MET A 1 28.16 13.30 7.04
N GLY A 2 28.70 13.52 5.85
CA GLY A 2 27.95 13.48 4.60
C GLY A 2 28.09 12.10 3.98
N ILE A 3 27.12 11.71 3.15
CA ILE A 3 27.31 10.61 2.21
C ILE A 3 28.42 11.07 1.27
N SER A 4 29.59 10.41 1.31
CA SER A 4 30.67 10.65 0.37
C SER A 4 30.55 9.65 -0.78
N ASP A 5 30.60 10.16 -2.01
CA ASP A 5 30.59 9.39 -3.27
C ASP A 5 31.91 8.64 -3.49
N THR A 6 32.32 7.87 -2.50
CA THR A 6 33.48 6.99 -2.58
C THR A 6 32.99 5.58 -2.79
N GLU A 7 33.25 5.10 -4.00
CA GLU A 7 32.87 3.82 -4.62
C GLU A 7 31.55 3.85 -5.39
N ASN A 8 31.69 4.16 -6.69
CA ASN A 8 30.70 4.02 -7.73
C ASN A 8 30.43 2.52 -7.99
N ASN A 9 29.87 1.83 -7.01
CA ASN A 9 29.39 0.45 -7.10
C ASN A 9 27.87 0.46 -7.36
N MET A 10 27.41 1.22 -8.36
CA MET A 10 26.04 1.01 -8.86
C MET A 10 25.99 -0.40 -9.42
N LEU A 11 25.13 -1.24 -8.83
CA LEU A 11 24.87 -2.57 -9.35
C LEU A 11 24.30 -2.42 -10.76
N ASP A 12 24.58 -3.37 -11.67
CA ASP A 12 24.02 -3.36 -13.02
C ASP A 12 22.48 -3.26 -13.00
N SER A 13 21.84 -3.83 -11.96
CA SER A 13 20.42 -3.69 -11.70
C SER A 13 19.97 -2.23 -11.49
N ASP A 14 20.76 -1.42 -10.77
CA ASP A 14 20.41 -0.04 -10.49
C ASP A 14 20.44 0.80 -11.77
N ASN A 15 21.40 0.54 -12.66
CA ASN A 15 21.47 1.17 -13.98
C ASN A 15 20.26 0.81 -14.85
N GLU A 16 19.77 -0.43 -14.78
CA GLU A 16 18.57 -0.87 -15.49
C GLU A 16 17.31 -0.18 -14.96
N TYR A 17 17.17 -0.03 -13.64
CA TYR A 17 16.06 0.70 -13.02
C TYR A 17 16.06 2.18 -13.39
N ILE A 18 17.22 2.85 -13.32
CA ILE A 18 17.34 4.27 -13.69
C ILE A 18 17.01 4.46 -15.17
N SER A 19 17.58 3.60 -16.04
CA SER A 19 17.29 3.66 -17.48
C SER A 19 15.80 3.47 -17.77
N SER A 20 15.15 2.52 -17.08
CA SER A 20 13.71 2.30 -17.20
C SER A 20 12.90 3.51 -16.72
N PHE A 21 13.28 4.13 -15.59
CA PHE A 21 12.65 5.35 -15.10
C PHE A 21 12.71 6.47 -16.14
N GLU A 22 13.92 6.79 -16.61
CA GLU A 22 14.18 7.90 -17.53
C GLU A 22 13.45 7.69 -18.86
N ASN A 23 13.46 6.46 -19.40
CA ASN A 23 12.76 6.12 -20.63
C ASN A 23 11.22 6.24 -20.52
N ASN A 24 10.67 6.06 -19.31
CA ASN A 24 9.24 6.16 -19.07
C ASN A 24 8.79 7.53 -18.55
N LEU A 25 9.73 8.42 -18.20
CA LEU A 25 9.46 9.75 -17.68
C LEU A 25 8.94 10.67 -18.79
N LYS A 26 7.78 11.27 -18.55
CA LYS A 26 7.13 12.20 -19.47
C LYS A 26 6.68 13.44 -18.71
N PHE A 27 6.62 14.57 -19.39
CA PHE A 27 6.04 15.78 -18.84
C PHE A 27 4.66 16.01 -19.47
N SER A 28 3.61 15.94 -18.66
CA SER A 28 2.21 15.99 -19.09
C SER A 28 1.40 16.80 -18.08
N ASN A 29 0.49 17.66 -18.55
CA ASN A 29 -0.38 18.48 -17.71
C ASN A 29 0.35 19.29 -16.62
N GLY A 30 1.57 19.76 -16.91
CA GLY A 30 2.37 20.54 -15.96
C GLY A 30 3.07 19.72 -14.88
N MET A 31 3.02 18.38 -14.97
CA MET A 31 3.65 17.46 -14.03
C MET A 31 4.52 16.43 -14.76
N TYR A 32 5.53 15.92 -14.07
CA TYR A 32 6.24 14.72 -14.54
C TYR A 32 5.44 13.48 -14.15
N GLU A 33 5.21 12.60 -15.12
CA GLU A 33 4.59 11.28 -14.95
C GLU A 33 5.59 10.20 -15.38
N THR A 34 5.58 9.05 -14.73
CA THR A 34 6.37 7.88 -15.14
C THR A 34 5.55 6.62 -14.92
N LYS A 35 6.02 5.51 -15.49
CA LYS A 35 5.45 4.20 -15.14
C LYS A 35 5.87 3.80 -13.74
N LEU A 36 4.99 3.08 -13.06
CA LEU A 36 5.31 2.47 -11.78
C LEU A 36 6.36 1.36 -11.97
N PHE A 37 7.28 1.27 -11.03
CA PHE A 37 8.40 0.31 -11.00
C PHE A 37 7.96 -1.09 -10.57
N TRP A 38 6.86 -1.60 -11.12
CA TRP A 38 6.45 -2.97 -10.84
C TRP A 38 7.39 -3.94 -11.55
N GLU A 39 7.77 -5.03 -10.88
CA GLU A 39 8.43 -6.14 -11.57
C GLU A 39 7.47 -6.72 -12.62
N ASP A 40 7.97 -6.96 -13.84
CA ASP A 40 7.20 -7.49 -14.97
C ASP A 40 6.69 -8.94 -14.76
N LYS A 41 6.99 -9.55 -13.61
CA LYS A 41 6.53 -10.88 -13.20
C LYS A 41 5.49 -10.79 -12.08
N PRO A 42 4.24 -10.39 -12.38
CA PRO A 42 3.18 -10.41 -11.39
C PRO A 42 2.87 -11.83 -10.89
N SER A 43 3.35 -12.88 -11.57
CA SER A 43 3.24 -14.30 -11.18
C SER A 43 3.80 -14.65 -9.79
N ASP A 44 4.67 -13.80 -9.21
CA ASP A 44 5.21 -14.00 -7.86
C ASP A 44 4.36 -13.38 -6.75
N LEU A 45 3.30 -12.63 -7.11
CA LEU A 45 2.32 -12.10 -6.16
C LEU A 45 1.41 -13.23 -5.68
N ARG A 46 1.89 -14.00 -4.70
CA ARG A 46 1.08 -14.99 -3.98
C ARG A 46 -0.17 -14.32 -3.42
N ASN A 47 -1.33 -14.91 -3.71
CA ASN A 47 -2.62 -14.43 -3.21
C ASN A 47 -2.57 -14.23 -1.67
N SER A 48 -2.67 -12.98 -1.23
CA SER A 48 -2.59 -12.54 0.17
C SER A 48 -3.96 -12.42 0.86
N TRP A 49 -5.03 -12.87 0.19
CA TRP A 49 -6.41 -12.66 0.64
C TRP A 49 -6.64 -13.14 2.06
N ALA A 50 -6.16 -14.34 2.42
CA ALA A 50 -6.37 -14.90 3.76
C ALA A 50 -5.78 -14.02 4.87
N ILE A 51 -4.60 -13.44 4.64
CA ILE A 51 -3.92 -12.55 5.60
C ILE A 51 -4.67 -11.22 5.70
N ALA A 52 -5.02 -10.63 4.56
CA ALA A 52 -5.78 -9.38 4.52
C ALA A 52 -7.15 -9.54 5.19
N LYS A 53 -7.86 -10.64 4.90
CA LYS A 53 -9.16 -10.97 5.50
C LYS A 53 -9.08 -11.14 7.01
N HIS A 54 -8.10 -11.89 7.51
CA HIS A 54 -7.92 -12.06 8.95
C HIS A 54 -7.69 -10.71 9.66
N ARG A 55 -6.84 -9.85 9.08
CA ARG A 55 -6.58 -8.52 9.65
C ARG A 55 -7.80 -7.60 9.56
N PHE A 56 -8.57 -7.70 8.48
CA PHE A 56 -9.84 -6.99 8.32
C PHE A 56 -10.87 -7.43 9.37
N ASP A 57 -10.98 -8.73 9.65
CA ASP A 57 -11.90 -9.24 10.68
C ASP A 57 -11.52 -8.73 12.07
N ASN A 58 -10.22 -8.71 12.40
CA ASN A 58 -9.73 -8.12 13.63
C ASN A 58 -10.00 -6.61 13.72
N LEU A 59 -9.91 -5.89 12.60
CA LEU A 59 -10.28 -4.48 12.54
C LEU A 59 -11.77 -4.31 12.83
N ASN A 60 -12.64 -5.11 12.20
CA ASN A 60 -14.09 -5.06 12.43
C ASN A 60 -14.46 -5.35 13.88
N LEU A 61 -13.81 -6.33 14.52
CA LEU A 61 -14.03 -6.61 15.95
C LEU A 61 -13.73 -5.38 16.83
N LYS A 62 -12.64 -4.65 16.54
CA LYS A 62 -12.30 -3.41 17.27
C LYS A 62 -13.31 -2.29 17.04
N MET A 63 -13.90 -2.24 15.84
CA MET A 63 -14.88 -1.23 15.46
C MET A 63 -16.27 -1.52 16.05
N LYS A 64 -16.61 -2.79 16.25
CA LYS A 64 -17.92 -3.23 16.73
C LYS A 64 -18.31 -2.55 18.05
N ASP A 65 -17.35 -2.40 18.95
CA ASP A 65 -17.57 -1.80 20.27
C ASP A 65 -17.11 -0.33 20.34
N ASN A 66 -16.74 0.28 19.21
CA ASN A 66 -16.23 1.65 19.14
C ASN A 66 -16.83 2.44 17.96
N ASN A 67 -18.06 2.92 18.15
CA ASN A 67 -18.81 3.67 17.14
C ASN A 67 -18.07 4.90 16.61
N TRP A 68 -17.34 5.61 17.47
CA TRP A 68 -16.57 6.78 17.04
C TRP A 68 -15.48 6.38 16.03
N LEU A 69 -14.69 5.35 16.36
CA LEU A 69 -13.62 4.88 15.49
C LEU A 69 -14.18 4.37 14.15
N TYR A 70 -15.32 3.66 14.19
CA TYR A 70 -16.01 3.17 12.99
C TYR A 70 -16.43 4.32 12.06
N ASN A 71 -17.10 5.34 12.60
CA ASN A 71 -17.59 6.47 11.82
C ASN A 71 -16.44 7.25 11.17
N GLU A 72 -15.38 7.53 11.93
CA GLU A 72 -14.19 8.20 11.40
C GLU A 72 -13.53 7.39 10.29
N TYR A 73 -13.41 6.07 10.47
CA TYR A 73 -12.80 5.19 9.49
C TYR A 73 -13.61 5.13 8.18
N ILE A 74 -14.94 5.01 8.27
CA ILE A 74 -15.84 5.03 7.10
C ILE A 74 -15.80 6.38 6.38
N ASN A 75 -15.72 7.49 7.12
CA ASN A 75 -15.59 8.81 6.52
C ASN A 75 -14.30 8.96 5.71
N ILE A 76 -13.18 8.41 6.21
CA ILE A 76 -11.92 8.37 5.46
C ILE A 76 -12.07 7.56 4.17
N ALA A 77 -12.65 6.36 4.25
CA ALA A 77 -12.84 5.50 3.07
C ALA A 77 -13.72 6.17 2.01
N LYS A 78 -14.85 6.78 2.43
CA LYS A 78 -15.74 7.54 1.53
C LYS A 78 -15.04 8.74 0.90
N GLY A 79 -14.20 9.44 1.67
CA GLY A 79 -13.38 10.54 1.16
C GLY A 79 -12.44 10.09 0.06
N GLN A 80 -11.73 8.98 0.27
CA GLN A 80 -10.82 8.41 -0.74
C GLN A 80 -11.54 7.99 -2.02
N ILE A 81 -12.74 7.41 -1.91
CA ILE A 81 -13.58 7.08 -3.07
C ILE A 81 -13.99 8.36 -3.83
N LYS A 82 -14.45 9.38 -3.10
CA LYS A 82 -14.86 10.67 -3.69
C LYS A 82 -13.71 11.38 -4.40
N GLU A 83 -12.50 11.27 -3.86
CA GLU A 83 -11.28 11.85 -4.44
C GLU A 83 -10.67 10.98 -5.55
N ASN A 84 -11.31 9.85 -5.90
CA ASN A 84 -10.84 8.90 -6.91
C ASN A 84 -9.43 8.34 -6.60
N ILE A 85 -9.10 8.23 -5.30
CA ILE A 85 -7.87 7.60 -4.82
C ILE A 85 -8.02 6.07 -4.81
N VAL A 86 -9.22 5.59 -4.48
CA VAL A 86 -9.58 4.17 -4.50
C VAL A 86 -10.91 4.00 -5.24
N GLU A 87 -11.09 2.86 -5.88
CA GLU A 87 -12.30 2.50 -6.62
C GLU A 87 -12.84 1.14 -6.18
N GLU A 88 -14.11 0.87 -6.49
CA GLU A 88 -14.70 -0.45 -6.25
C GLU A 88 -14.12 -1.45 -7.24
N CYS A 89 -13.57 -2.56 -6.73
CA CYS A 89 -12.97 -3.58 -7.58
C CYS A 89 -14.06 -4.36 -8.34
N SER A 90 -14.00 -4.34 -9.68
CA SER A 90 -14.98 -5.01 -10.55
C SER A 90 -14.78 -6.52 -10.67
N SER A 91 -13.59 -7.05 -10.35
CA SER A 91 -13.28 -8.48 -10.48
C SER A 91 -13.23 -9.20 -9.12
N TYR A 92 -14.00 -10.28 -9.02
CA TYR A 92 -13.95 -11.18 -7.88
C TYR A 92 -12.80 -12.16 -8.09
N PHE A 93 -11.70 -11.96 -7.36
CA PHE A 93 -10.64 -12.94 -7.12
C PHE A 93 -9.86 -13.40 -8.36
N GLU A 94 -9.06 -12.51 -8.95
CA GLU A 94 -8.00 -12.98 -9.83
C GLU A 94 -6.93 -13.70 -9.00
N THR A 95 -6.42 -14.82 -9.53
CA THR A 95 -5.34 -15.60 -8.92
C THR A 95 -4.05 -14.79 -8.74
N ASN A 96 -3.94 -13.66 -9.44
CA ASN A 96 -2.80 -12.76 -9.45
C ASN A 96 -3.06 -11.42 -8.73
N SER A 97 -4.00 -11.39 -7.78
CA SER A 97 -4.30 -10.19 -6.99
C SER A 97 -3.55 -10.16 -5.66
N TYR A 98 -3.08 -8.95 -5.31
CA TYR A 98 -2.60 -8.65 -3.97
C TYR A 98 -3.67 -7.90 -3.18
N TYR A 99 -4.04 -8.45 -2.03
CA TYR A 99 -4.92 -7.81 -1.06
C TYR A 99 -4.08 -7.13 0.00
N MET A 100 -4.17 -5.81 0.06
CA MET A 100 -3.41 -5.00 1.00
C MET A 100 -4.14 -4.92 2.35
N PRO A 101 -3.60 -5.51 3.42
CA PRO A 101 -4.20 -5.36 4.74
C PRO A 101 -4.13 -3.91 5.20
N HIS A 102 -5.05 -3.52 6.05
CA HIS A 102 -5.10 -2.16 6.56
C HIS A 102 -5.55 -2.12 8.01
N SER A 103 -5.26 -1.00 8.68
CA SER A 103 -5.56 -0.78 10.09
C SER A 103 -5.98 0.67 10.36
N ALA A 104 -6.65 0.88 11.50
CA ALA A 104 -7.00 2.21 12.00
C ALA A 104 -6.05 2.61 13.13
N VAL A 105 -5.36 3.74 12.96
CA VAL A 105 -4.51 4.34 13.99
C VAL A 105 -5.15 5.62 14.49
N ALA A 106 -5.58 5.61 15.75
CA ALA A 106 -6.10 6.79 16.44
C ALA A 106 -4.98 7.47 17.23
N ARG A 107 -4.69 8.72 16.89
CA ARG A 107 -3.74 9.55 17.65
C ARG A 107 -4.49 10.31 18.74
N LYS A 108 -4.29 9.90 20.00
CA LYS A 108 -4.91 10.50 21.20
C LYS A 108 -4.03 11.60 21.82
N ASP A 109 -2.82 11.77 21.31
CA ASP A 109 -1.78 12.70 21.76
C ASP A 109 -1.99 14.15 21.30
N LYS A 110 -3.04 14.43 20.52
CA LYS A 110 -3.37 15.78 20.02
C LYS A 110 -4.81 16.13 20.34
N GLU A 111 -5.08 17.43 20.51
CA GLU A 111 -6.43 17.98 20.75
C GLU A 111 -7.45 17.48 19.72
N THR A 112 -7.03 17.37 18.46
CA THR A 112 -7.82 16.68 17.43
C THR A 112 -7.47 15.19 17.47
N MET A 113 -8.30 14.37 18.13
CA MET A 113 -8.21 12.92 18.02
C MET A 113 -8.45 12.51 16.56
N LYS A 114 -7.37 12.31 15.79
CA LYS A 114 -7.47 12.00 14.35
C LYS A 114 -7.20 10.54 14.09
N VAL A 115 -8.13 9.89 13.38
CA VAL A 115 -7.98 8.52 12.86
C VAL A 115 -7.25 8.57 11.52
N ARG A 116 -6.40 7.58 11.26
CA ARG A 116 -5.76 7.35 9.96
C ARG A 116 -5.95 5.91 9.53
N MET A 117 -6.24 5.71 8.26
CA MET A 117 -6.14 4.41 7.60
C MET A 117 -4.67 4.18 7.23
N VAL A 118 -4.08 3.11 7.74
CA VAL A 118 -2.71 2.69 7.39
C VAL A 118 -2.80 1.41 6.58
N LEU A 119 -2.27 1.45 5.38
CA LEU A 119 -2.17 0.28 4.50
C LEU A 119 -0.81 -0.39 4.73
N ASP A 120 -0.80 -1.71 4.97
CA ASP A 120 0.43 -2.47 5.18
C ASP A 120 0.91 -3.12 3.88
N MET A 121 1.84 -2.44 3.20
CA MET A 121 2.45 -2.88 1.94
C MET A 121 3.57 -3.91 2.11
N SER A 122 3.98 -4.15 3.35
CA SER A 122 5.07 -5.09 3.65
C SER A 122 4.57 -6.52 3.87
N SER A 123 3.25 -6.72 3.92
CA SER A 123 2.70 -8.04 4.20
C SER A 123 2.97 -8.99 3.03
N LYS A 124 3.76 -10.03 3.30
CA LYS A 124 4.05 -11.12 2.35
C LYS A 124 3.54 -12.41 2.95
N LYS A 125 3.02 -13.31 2.13
CA LYS A 125 2.75 -14.69 2.57
C LYS A 125 4.09 -15.38 2.83
N VAL A 126 4.49 -15.48 4.10
CA VAL A 126 5.64 -16.28 4.52
C VAL A 126 5.28 -17.76 4.34
N GLU A 127 6.16 -18.52 3.68
CA GLU A 127 5.94 -19.93 3.35
C GLU A 127 6.06 -20.86 4.57
N THR A 128 6.50 -20.32 5.70
CA THR A 128 6.73 -21.05 6.94
C THR A 128 5.90 -20.44 8.05
N VAL A 129 4.78 -21.07 8.37
CA VAL A 129 4.17 -21.00 9.70
C VAL A 129 4.57 -22.27 10.43
N ASN A 130 5.47 -22.15 11.41
CA ASN A 130 5.41 -23.08 12.53
C ASN A 130 4.19 -22.64 13.35
N LEU A 131 3.27 -23.58 13.53
CA LEU A 131 2.11 -23.49 14.42
C LEU A 131 2.53 -23.22 15.86
#